data_AF-A0A7Z2ZQJ9-F1
#
_entry.id   AF-A0A7Z2ZQJ9-F1
#
_cell.length_a   1.000
_cell.length_b   1.000
_cell.length_c   1.000
_cell.angle_alpha   90.00
_cell.angle_beta   90.00
_cell.angle_gamma   90.00
#
_symmetry.space_group_name_H-M   'P 1'
#
loop_
_entity.id
_entity.type
_entity.pdbx_description
1 polymer ?
#
loop_
_entity_poly.entity_id
_entity_poly.type
_entity_poly.pdbx_seq_one_letter_code
_entity_poly.pdbx_strand_id
1 'polypeptide(L)'
;MPEMYKLKATLSSNEGKRGEWAKLRVEYGNLGANVEIDKSIVRLSDYGIYDVMRQEEDGSFTWAYPIPYEAPIQTYEIEVYAIDKIGNKGPNRLISFAVTG
;
A
#
# COMPACT_ATOMS: atom_id res chain seq x y z
N MET A 1 6.72 -11.18 -22.85
CA MET A 1 6.55 -10.96 -21.40
C MET A 1 5.51 -9.87 -21.24
N PRO A 2 4.46 -10.03 -20.42
CA PRO A 2 3.54 -8.93 -20.16
C PRO A 2 4.34 -7.77 -19.54
N GLU A 3 4.17 -6.56 -20.07
CA GLU A 3 4.80 -5.37 -19.50
C GLU A 3 4.35 -5.24 -18.04
N MET A 4 5.28 -5.40 -17.10
CA MET A 4 5.00 -5.16 -15.70
C MET A 4 4.88 -3.66 -15.48
N TYR A 5 3.71 -3.21 -15.05
CA TYR A 5 3.47 -1.82 -14.70
C TYR A 5 4.37 -1.39 -13.53
N LYS A 6 4.65 -0.09 -13.46
CA LYS A 6 5.48 0.51 -12.41
C LYS A 6 4.60 0.84 -11.20
N LEU A 7 4.90 0.23 -10.06
CA LEU A 7 4.27 0.54 -8.77
C LEU A 7 5.11 1.59 -8.01
N LYS A 8 4.52 2.75 -7.75
CA LYS A 8 5.07 3.77 -6.86
C LYS A 8 4.22 3.87 -5.60
N ALA A 9 4.85 3.78 -4.44
CA ALA A 9 4.18 3.88 -3.17
C ALA A 9 4.85 4.98 -2.33
N THR A 10 4.03 5.83 -1.73
CA THR A 10 4.45 7.06 -1.04
C THR A 10 3.73 7.14 0.29
N LEU A 11 4.49 7.06 1.39
CA LEU A 11 3.97 7.36 2.71
C LEU A 11 3.95 8.87 2.93
N SER A 12 2.96 9.39 3.66
CA SER A 12 2.98 10.80 4.09
C SER A 12 4.13 11.09 5.06
N SER A 13 4.53 10.09 5.85
CA SER A 13 5.72 10.07 6.69
C SER A 13 6.23 8.64 6.79
N ASN A 14 7.55 8.44 6.81
CA ASN A 14 8.17 7.13 7.01
C ASN A 14 8.18 6.68 8.48
N GLU A 15 7.72 7.55 9.38
CA GLU A 15 7.55 7.27 10.79
C GLU A 15 6.26 7.89 11.36
N GLY A 16 5.78 7.37 12.49
CA GLY A 16 4.66 7.96 13.21
C GLY A 16 4.55 7.46 14.65
N LYS A 17 3.81 8.18 15.47
CA LYS A 17 3.61 7.87 16.88
C LYS A 17 2.33 7.08 17.10
N ARG A 18 2.29 6.38 18.24
CA ARG A 18 1.09 5.78 18.81
C ARG A 18 -0.07 6.79 18.85
N GLY A 19 -1.24 6.40 18.35
CA GLY A 19 -2.44 7.24 18.24
C GLY A 19 -2.49 8.13 16.99
N GLU A 20 -1.41 8.22 16.21
CA GLU A 20 -1.42 8.92 14.92
C GLU A 20 -1.94 8.01 13.79
N TRP A 21 -2.09 8.60 12.60
CA TRP A 21 -2.52 7.89 11.40
C TRP A 21 -1.36 7.68 10.44
N ALA A 22 -1.04 6.42 10.16
CA ALA A 22 -0.21 6.07 9.01
C ALA A 22 -1.03 6.27 7.74
N LYS A 23 -0.46 6.95 6.74
CA LYS A 23 -1.13 7.27 5.46
C LYS A 23 -0.25 6.88 4.29
N LEU A 24 -0.81 6.12 3.36
CA LEU A 24 -0.13 5.57 2.20
C LEU A 24 -0.90 5.91 0.93
N ARG A 25 -0.18 6.38 -0.09
CA ARG A 25 -0.68 6.54 -1.46
C ARG A 25 0.09 5.65 -2.41
N VAL A 26 -0.62 4.98 -3.31
CA VAL A 26 -0.05 4.13 -4.35
C VAL A 26 -0.51 4.62 -5.73
N GLU A 27 0.42 4.69 -6.66
CA GLU A 27 0.23 5.07 -8.05
C GLU A 27 0.78 3.96 -8.95
N TYR A 28 0.04 3.62 -10.01
CA TYR A 28 0.43 2.64 -11.00
C TYR A 28 0.68 3.33 -12.34
N GLY A 29 1.92 3.32 -12.80
CA GLY A 29 2.34 3.91 -14.08
C GLY A 29 2.72 2.86 -15.10
N ASN A 30 2.83 3.24 -16.38
CA ASN A 30 3.16 2.33 -17.49
C ASN A 30 2.27 1.08 -17.50
N LEU A 31 0.97 1.27 -17.24
CA LEU A 31 -0.01 0.23 -17.49
C LEU A 31 0.02 -0.05 -18.99
N GLY A 32 0.44 -1.25 -19.38
CA GLY A 32 0.40 -1.65 -20.78
C GLY A 32 -1.02 -1.51 -21.34
N ALA A 33 -1.17 -1.46 -22.66
CA ALA A 33 -2.44 -1.08 -23.32
C ALA A 33 -3.68 -1.91 -22.92
N ASN A 34 -3.49 -3.08 -22.30
CA ASN A 34 -4.56 -3.99 -21.87
C ASN A 34 -4.60 -4.24 -20.35
N VAL A 35 -3.88 -3.45 -19.55
CA VAL A 35 -3.84 -3.62 -18.09
C VAL A 35 -4.75 -2.60 -17.42
N GLU A 36 -5.84 -3.08 -16.82
CA GLU A 36 -6.72 -2.29 -15.97
C GLU A 36 -6.65 -2.81 -14.53
N ILE A 37 -6.25 -1.94 -13.60
CA ILE A 37 -6.21 -2.28 -12.17
C ILE A 37 -7.65 -2.32 -11.63
N ASP A 38 -8.02 -3.43 -10.98
CA ASP A 38 -9.30 -3.58 -10.27
C ASP A 38 -9.17 -3.14 -8.81
N LYS A 39 -8.13 -3.63 -8.12
CA LYS A 39 -7.91 -3.37 -6.70
C LYS A 39 -6.44 -3.18 -6.39
N SER A 40 -6.14 -2.29 -5.46
CA SER A 40 -4.83 -2.22 -4.80
C SER A 40 -4.96 -2.80 -3.40
N ILE A 41 -4.07 -3.73 -3.05
CA ILE A 41 -4.06 -4.43 -1.77
C ILE A 41 -2.89 -3.92 -0.94
N VAL A 42 -3.15 -3.71 0.35
CA VAL A 42 -2.12 -3.47 1.37
C VAL A 42 -2.14 -4.60 2.37
N ARG A 43 -0.94 -5.04 2.78
CA ARG A 43 -0.75 -6.07 3.78
C ARG A 43 0.27 -5.63 4.81
N LEU A 44 -0.10 -5.77 6.08
CA LEU A 44 0.77 -5.53 7.22
C LEU A 44 0.71 -6.75 8.14
N SER A 45 1.66 -7.67 7.95
CA SER A 45 1.60 -9.02 8.54
C SER A 45 1.65 -9.00 10.06
N ASP A 46 2.41 -8.08 10.67
CA ASP A 46 2.50 -7.95 12.14
C ASP A 46 1.15 -7.64 12.80
N TYR A 47 0.24 -6.99 12.07
CA TYR A 47 -1.12 -6.67 12.54
C TYR A 47 -2.18 -7.61 11.95
N GLY A 48 -1.78 -8.60 11.14
CA GLY A 48 -2.74 -9.45 10.41
C GLY A 48 -3.63 -8.68 9.43
N ILE A 49 -3.20 -7.49 8.99
CA ILE A 49 -3.98 -6.64 8.09
C ILE A 49 -3.82 -7.13 6.67
N TYR A 50 -4.96 -7.29 6.02
CA TYR A 50 -5.10 -7.50 4.58
C TYR A 50 -6.29 -6.66 4.12
N ASP A 51 -6.03 -5.58 3.40
CA ASP A 51 -7.05 -4.58 3.12
C ASP A 51 -7.01 -4.09 1.66
N VAL A 52 -8.19 -3.70 1.17
CA VAL A 52 -8.34 -3.10 -0.16
C VAL A 52 -8.23 -1.60 0.01
N MET A 53 -7.24 -1.00 -0.66
CA MET A 53 -7.04 0.44 -0.66
C MET A 53 -8.22 1.14 -1.37
N ARG A 54 -8.58 2.32 -0.90
CA ARG A 54 -9.59 3.18 -1.53
C ARG A 54 -9.05 3.69 -2.86
N GLN A 55 -9.83 3.57 -3.92
CA GLN A 55 -9.52 4.22 -5.20
C GLN A 55 -9.98 5.68 -5.18
N GLU A 56 -9.12 6.59 -5.63
CA GLU A 56 -9.41 8.02 -5.75
C GLU A 56 -9.76 8.40 -7.20
N GLU A 57 -10.36 9.59 -7.38
CA GLU A 57 -10.80 10.09 -8.68
C GLU A 57 -9.66 10.26 -9.70
N ASP A 58 -8.43 10.48 -9.22
CA ASP A 58 -7.25 10.60 -10.07
C ASP A 58 -6.62 9.24 -10.46
N GLY A 59 -7.26 8.14 -10.09
CA GLY A 59 -6.80 6.79 -10.36
C GLY A 59 -5.71 6.28 -9.40
N SER A 60 -5.28 7.09 -8.44
CA SER A 60 -4.41 6.61 -7.35
C SER A 60 -5.21 5.86 -6.28
N PHE A 61 -4.50 5.16 -5.40
CA PHE A 61 -5.09 4.40 -4.31
C PHE A 61 -4.57 4.89 -2.97
N THR A 62 -5.45 5.08 -1.98
CA THR A 62 -5.08 5.54 -0.65
C THR A 62 -5.45 4.53 0.43
N TRP A 63 -4.65 4.50 1.48
CA TRP A 63 -4.90 3.74 2.69
C TRP A 63 -4.49 4.55 3.91
N ALA A 64 -5.28 4.44 4.97
CA ALA A 64 -5.01 5.08 6.23
C ALA A 64 -5.32 4.12 7.37
N TYR A 65 -4.43 4.07 8.37
CA TYR A 65 -4.58 3.18 9.51
C TYR A 65 -4.19 3.88 10.80
N PRO A 66 -5.04 3.81 11.85
CA PRO A 66 -4.70 4.36 13.14
C PRO A 66 -3.65 3.47 13.81
N ILE A 67 -2.50 4.04 14.18
CA ILE A 67 -1.44 3.33 14.91
C ILE A 67 -1.95 3.11 16.34
N PRO A 68 -2.14 1.85 16.79
CA PRO A 68 -2.67 1.59 18.13
C PRO A 68 -1.78 2.18 19.23
N TYR A 69 -2.35 2.54 20.37
CA TYR A 69 -1.57 3.11 21.48
C TYR A 69 -0.59 2.09 22.10
N GLU A 70 -0.93 0.82 21.96
CA GLU A 70 -0.17 -0.34 22.38
C GLU A 70 0.84 -0.83 21.32
N ALA A 71 0.91 -0.18 20.15
CA ALA A 71 1.81 -0.56 19.06
C ALA A 71 3.27 -0.68 19.54
N PRO A 72 3.96 -1.80 19.31
CA PRO A 72 5.39 -1.92 19.54
C PRO A 72 6.18 -0.84 18.79
N ILE A 73 7.18 -0.25 19.45
CA ILE A 73 8.13 0.69 18.83
C ILE A 73 9.12 -0.15 18.03
N GLN A 74 8.91 -0.20 16.72
CA GLN A 74 9.74 -0.95 15.78
C GLN A 74 9.46 -0.47 14.35
N THR A 75 10.24 -0.97 13.40
CA THR A 75 9.95 -0.82 11.98
C THR A 75 9.06 -1.97 11.50
N TYR A 76 8.02 -1.63 10.76
CA TYR A 76 7.09 -2.56 10.14
C TYR A 76 7.32 -2.56 8.62
N GLU A 77 7.11 -3.72 8.01
CA GLU A 77 7.11 -3.87 6.56
C GLU A 77 5.67 -3.94 6.03
N ILE A 78 5.34 -2.96 5.19
CA ILE A 78 4.05 -2.87 4.49
C ILE A 78 4.26 -3.39 3.07
N GLU A 79 3.54 -4.45 2.71
CA GLU A 79 3.48 -4.95 1.34
C GLU A 79 2.31 -4.30 0.61
N VAL A 80 2.55 -3.82 -0.60
CA VAL A 80 1.49 -3.37 -1.52
C VAL A 80 1.62 -4.04 -2.88
N TYR A 81 0.49 -4.36 -3.50
CA TYR A 81 0.41 -4.87 -4.87
C TYR A 81 -0.98 -4.63 -5.44
N ALA A 82 -1.12 -4.68 -6.76
CA ALA A 82 -2.43 -4.61 -7.41
C ALA A 82 -2.89 -5.96 -7.96
N ILE A 83 -4.21 -6.06 -8.09
CA ILE A 83 -4.93 -7.12 -8.79
C ILE A 83 -5.61 -6.47 -10.00
N ASP A 84 -5.41 -7.02 -11.19
CA ASP A 84 -6.07 -6.54 -12.41
C ASP A 84 -7.52 -7.07 -12.52
N LYS A 85 -8.29 -6.55 -13.48
CA LYS A 85 -9.71 -6.95 -13.69
C LYS A 85 -9.93 -8.42 -14.05
N ILE A 86 -8.89 -9.13 -14.46
CA ILE A 86 -8.97 -10.57 -14.76
C ILE A 86 -8.40 -11.44 -13.63
N GLY A 87 -8.02 -10.83 -12.51
CA GLY A 87 -7.62 -11.49 -11.27
C GLY A 87 -6.13 -11.76 -11.13
N ASN A 88 -5.27 -11.26 -12.02
CA ASN A 88 -3.83 -11.46 -11.88
C ASN A 88 -3.25 -10.51 -10.82
N LYS A 89 -2.42 -11.08 -9.93
CA LYS A 89 -1.55 -10.30 -9.04
C LYS A 89 -0.37 -9.75 -9.84
N GLY A 90 -0.16 -8.44 -9.81
CA GLY A 90 1.03 -7.83 -10.39
C GLY A 90 2.21 -7.75 -9.41
N PRO A 91 3.26 -6.98 -9.74
CA PRO A 91 4.43 -6.84 -8.89
C PRO A 91 4.05 -6.25 -7.52
N ASN A 92 4.74 -6.72 -6.48
CA ASN A 92 4.61 -6.16 -5.14
C ASN A 92 5.74 -5.17 -4.83
N ARG A 93 5.52 -4.35 -3.80
CA ARG A 93 6.52 -3.47 -3.22
C ARG A 93 6.44 -3.53 -1.71
N LEU A 94 7.60 -3.67 -1.07
CA LEU A 94 7.76 -3.57 0.37
C LEU A 94 8.18 -2.14 0.73
N ILE A 95 7.59 -1.62 1.81
CA ILE A 95 7.85 -0.28 2.32
C ILE A 95 8.03 -0.38 3.82
N SER A 96 9.06 0.28 4.35
CA SER A 96 9.31 0.33 5.78
C SER A 96 8.60 1.53 6.41
N PHE A 97 7.93 1.32 7.54
CA PHE A 97 7.33 2.37 8.37
C PHE A 97 7.73 2.18 9.83
N ALA A 98 8.27 3.21 10.47
CA ALA A 98 8.71 3.13 11.87
C ALA A 98 7.63 3.68 12.83
N VAL A 99 7.24 2.88 13.82
CA VAL A 99 6.50 3.42 14.98
C VAL A 99 7.51 3.93 16.00
N THR A 100 7.38 5.19 16.39
CA THR A 100 8.28 5.88 17.32
C THR A 100 7.55 6.33 18.60
N GLY A 101 8.34 6.67 19.62
CA GLY A 101 7.88 7.13 20.94
C GLY A 101 7.49 8.60 20.99
#